data_AF-A0A671YV49-F1
#
_entry.id   AF-A0A671YV49-F1
#
_cell.length_a   1.000
_cell.length_b   1.000
_cell.length_c   1.000
_cell.angle_alpha   90.00
_cell.angle_beta   90.00
_cell.angle_gamma   90.00
#
_symmetry.space_group_name_H-M   'P 1'
#
loop_
_entity.id
_entity.type
_entity.pdbx_description
1 polymer ?
#
loop_
_entity_poly.entity_id
_entity_poly.type
_entity_poly.pdbx_seq_one_letter_code
_entity_poly.pdbx_strand_id
1 'polypeptide(L)'
;IGVKKTNLIGTSLIVTYFYTTSSGLSDFPEFFAAAVVDDNLLGYCDNQKLIVDPKNEWMKKLLTDDPHHLDQYRWDCSEGDPSYIKATISSLMQRFNQSGGVHILQKMDGCEWDDETGEVVGFNHFGYDGEDFISIDLNTETWITPKPQAVITKLKWDAEKYRVKESKYYLTVIFPERLKKYVAYGRSFLFIGLSPELPSVSLLQKTPSSPVSCLATGFYPHRASLAWRKDGEELHEEVDHGEILSNHDGTFQMSVDLNLSSVTPEDWTRYDCVFQLSGVKEDIITKLEEDRIRTNWGKSEIRGMVVLALILISAAGFNIYKRKKVDAGDSNVR
;
A
#
# COMPACT_ATOMS: atom_id res chain seq x y z
N ILE A 1 15.86 -10.96 9.96
CA ILE A 1 15.44 -11.73 8.77
C ILE A 1 14.94 -10.75 7.72
N GLY A 2 15.66 -10.57 6.62
CA GLY A 2 15.19 -9.78 5.48
C GLY A 2 15.05 -10.70 4.28
N VAL A 3 13.87 -10.76 3.68
CA VAL A 3 13.75 -11.25 2.30
C VAL A 3 14.39 -10.17 1.43
N LYS A 4 15.46 -10.51 0.71
CA LYS A 4 15.87 -9.68 -0.42
C LYS A 4 14.68 -9.69 -1.37
N LYS A 5 13.98 -8.57 -1.50
CA LYS A 5 13.10 -8.36 -2.65
C LYS A 5 13.96 -8.63 -3.88
N THR A 6 13.73 -9.76 -4.52
CA THR A 6 14.19 -9.94 -5.89
C THR A 6 13.49 -8.83 -6.65
N ASN A 7 14.24 -7.83 -7.09
CA ASN A 7 13.77 -6.88 -8.11
C ASN A 7 13.61 -7.67 -9.40
N LEU A 8 12.61 -8.55 -9.44
CA LEU A 8 12.03 -9.00 -10.68
C LEU A 8 11.19 -7.81 -11.12
N ILE A 9 11.68 -7.18 -12.19
CA ILE A 9 10.92 -6.21 -12.97
C ILE A 9 9.70 -7.02 -13.49
N GLY A 10 8.59 -7.01 -12.76
CA GLY A 10 7.45 -7.90 -13.03
C GLY A 10 6.24 -7.69 -12.09
N THR A 11 5.08 -8.14 -12.56
CA THR A 11 3.74 -8.05 -11.95
C THR A 11 3.50 -9.09 -10.84
N SER A 12 4.42 -9.24 -9.90
CA SER A 12 4.41 -10.35 -8.93
C SER A 12 3.95 -9.93 -7.52
N LEU A 13 2.78 -10.40 -7.05
CA LEU A 13 2.20 -10.15 -5.72
C LEU A 13 2.83 -11.05 -4.65
N ILE A 14 3.13 -10.52 -3.47
CA ILE A 14 3.73 -11.31 -2.39
C ILE A 14 2.81 -11.36 -1.16
N VAL A 15 2.59 -12.56 -0.64
CA VAL A 15 2.07 -12.77 0.72
C VAL A 15 3.18 -13.26 1.61
N THR A 16 3.33 -12.65 2.78
CA THR A 16 4.31 -13.02 3.80
C THR A 16 3.63 -13.21 5.14
N TYR A 17 3.89 -14.35 5.76
CA TYR A 17 3.51 -14.67 7.13
C TYR A 17 4.74 -14.59 8.01
N PHE A 18 4.66 -13.79 9.06
CA PHE A 18 5.69 -13.64 10.07
C PHE A 18 5.26 -14.34 11.35
N TYR A 19 6.20 -15.01 12.00
CA TYR A 19 5.99 -15.66 13.28
C TYR A 19 7.16 -15.36 14.19
N THR A 20 6.88 -15.08 15.45
CA THR A 20 7.90 -14.87 16.48
C THR A 20 7.48 -15.60 17.75
N THR A 21 8.41 -16.32 18.35
CA THR A 21 8.26 -16.91 19.68
C THR A 21 9.55 -16.71 20.45
N SER A 22 9.45 -16.66 21.78
CA SER A 22 10.60 -16.51 22.66
C SER A 22 10.55 -17.47 23.83
N SER A 23 11.72 -17.84 24.33
CA SER A 23 11.91 -18.56 25.59
C SER A 23 12.56 -17.63 26.62
N GLY A 24 12.20 -17.76 27.89
CA GLY A 24 12.83 -17.02 28.99
C GLY A 24 12.43 -15.54 29.15
N LEU A 25 11.41 -15.07 28.43
CA LEU A 25 10.87 -13.71 28.55
C LEU A 25 9.44 -13.76 29.12
N SER A 26 9.26 -13.28 30.35
CA SER A 26 7.94 -13.21 31.01
C SER A 26 7.07 -12.04 30.52
N ASP A 27 7.71 -10.97 30.06
CA ASP A 27 7.05 -9.69 29.75
C ASP A 27 6.77 -9.50 28.25
N PHE A 28 7.11 -10.50 27.43
CA PHE A 28 6.89 -10.50 25.98
C PHE A 28 5.86 -11.56 25.60
N PRO A 29 4.96 -11.32 24.62
CA PRO A 29 4.04 -12.35 24.15
C PRO A 29 4.81 -13.61 23.73
N GLU A 30 4.45 -14.76 24.29
CA GLU A 30 5.13 -16.03 23.96
C GLU A 30 5.03 -16.38 22.47
N PHE A 31 4.04 -15.81 21.78
CA PHE A 31 3.78 -16.00 20.36
C PHE A 31 3.15 -14.76 19.74
N PHE A 32 3.66 -14.39 18.57
CA PHE A 32 3.08 -13.39 17.69
C PHE A 32 3.13 -13.89 16.25
N ALA A 33 2.08 -13.64 15.47
CA ALA A 33 2.10 -13.84 14.03
C ALA A 33 1.43 -12.69 13.28
N ALA A 34 1.83 -12.44 12.04
CA ALA A 34 1.23 -11.42 11.19
C ALA A 34 1.20 -11.86 9.73
N ALA A 35 0.15 -11.48 9.01
CA ALA A 35 0.00 -11.71 7.58
C ALA A 35 0.07 -10.38 6.83
N VAL A 36 0.93 -10.29 5.81
CA VAL A 36 1.18 -9.09 5.02
C VAL A 36 1.05 -9.42 3.53
N VAL A 37 0.38 -8.57 2.77
CA VAL A 37 0.31 -8.64 1.30
C VAL A 37 0.84 -7.34 0.70
N ASP A 38 1.90 -7.42 -0.11
CA ASP A 38 2.57 -6.24 -0.71
C ASP A 38 2.78 -5.11 0.31
N ASP A 39 3.41 -5.43 1.45
CA ASP A 39 3.67 -4.52 2.57
C ASP A 39 2.42 -3.99 3.33
N ASN A 40 1.21 -4.44 2.97
CA ASN A 40 -0.03 -4.13 3.68
C ASN A 40 -0.35 -5.20 4.72
N LEU A 41 -0.38 -4.83 6.01
CA LEU A 41 -0.76 -5.70 7.10
C LEU A 41 -2.25 -6.07 6.99
N LEU A 42 -2.58 -7.35 6.85
CA LEU A 42 -3.97 -7.81 6.80
C LEU A 42 -4.54 -8.04 8.20
N GLY A 43 -3.70 -8.54 9.10
CA GLY A 43 -4.07 -8.91 10.45
C GLY A 43 -2.91 -9.62 11.15
N TYR A 44 -3.09 -9.80 12.45
CA TYR A 44 -2.10 -10.41 13.31
C TYR A 44 -2.76 -11.28 14.38
N CYS A 45 -1.99 -12.22 14.89
CA CYS A 45 -2.30 -13.04 16.03
C CYS A 45 -1.44 -12.55 17.20
N ASP A 46 -2.09 -12.10 18.26
CA ASP A 46 -1.43 -11.72 19.50
C ASP A 46 -2.04 -12.53 20.65
N ASN A 47 -1.19 -13.24 21.40
CA ASN A 47 -1.62 -14.12 22.49
C ASN A 47 -2.79 -15.04 22.09
N GLN A 48 -2.66 -15.71 20.94
CA GLN A 48 -3.64 -16.66 20.39
C GLN A 48 -5.00 -16.04 20.05
N LYS A 49 -5.06 -14.70 19.89
CA LYS A 49 -6.26 -13.98 19.44
C LYS A 49 -6.01 -13.38 18.07
N LEU A 50 -6.86 -13.76 17.12
CA LEU A 50 -6.85 -13.22 15.77
C LEU A 50 -7.44 -11.80 15.77
N ILE A 51 -6.67 -10.85 15.25
CA ILE A 51 -7.05 -9.44 15.09
C ILE A 51 -6.84 -9.06 13.63
N VAL A 52 -7.90 -8.61 12.96
CA VAL A 52 -7.84 -8.12 11.58
C VAL A 52 -7.48 -6.64 11.61
N ASP A 53 -6.59 -6.20 10.72
CA ASP A 53 -6.23 -4.78 10.62
C ASP A 53 -7.48 -3.96 10.27
N PRO A 54 -7.83 -2.93 11.08
CA PRO A 54 -8.98 -2.08 10.81
C PRO A 54 -8.97 -1.41 9.44
N LYS A 55 -7.80 -1.19 8.82
CA LYS A 55 -7.69 -0.58 7.49
C LYS A 55 -8.15 -1.50 6.36
N ASN A 56 -8.25 -2.81 6.60
CA ASN A 56 -8.64 -3.78 5.58
C ASN A 56 -10.11 -4.22 5.76
N GLU A 57 -11.03 -3.30 5.50
CA GLU A 57 -12.49 -3.59 5.56
C GLU A 57 -12.89 -4.74 4.61
N TRP A 58 -12.22 -4.87 3.45
CA TRP A 58 -12.43 -5.99 2.54
C TRP A 58 -12.09 -7.34 3.17
N MET A 59 -11.08 -7.40 4.05
CA MET A 59 -10.67 -8.62 4.73
C MET A 59 -11.70 -9.01 5.79
N LYS A 60 -12.25 -8.04 6.52
CA LYS A 60 -13.36 -8.28 7.45
C LYS A 60 -14.59 -8.84 6.71
N LYS A 61 -14.91 -8.27 5.54
CA LYS A 61 -15.98 -8.78 4.69
C LYS A 61 -15.68 -10.20 4.21
N LEU A 62 -14.47 -10.47 3.70
CA LEU A 62 -14.06 -11.82 3.28
C LEU A 62 -14.27 -12.85 4.38
N LEU A 63 -13.87 -12.54 5.62
CA LEU A 63 -14.02 -13.44 6.76
C LEU A 63 -15.48 -13.62 7.21
N THR A 64 -16.34 -12.65 6.91
CA THR A 64 -17.78 -12.75 7.13
C THR A 64 -18.45 -13.61 6.06
N ASP A 65 -18.06 -13.40 4.80
CA ASP A 65 -18.61 -14.11 3.63
C ASP A 65 -18.09 -15.56 3.54
N ASP A 66 -16.90 -15.85 4.09
CA ASP A 66 -16.31 -17.20 4.17
C ASP A 66 -15.92 -17.58 5.62
N PRO A 67 -16.87 -18.16 6.39
CA PRO A 67 -16.61 -18.62 7.75
C PRO A 67 -15.57 -19.74 7.84
N HIS A 68 -15.42 -20.58 6.81
CA HIS A 68 -14.43 -21.66 6.81
C HIS A 68 -13.02 -21.07 6.81
N HIS A 69 -12.81 -20.02 6.01
CA HIS A 69 -11.55 -19.27 5.98
C HIS A 69 -11.21 -18.62 7.31
N LEU A 70 -12.23 -18.08 8.00
CA LEU A 70 -12.08 -17.53 9.34
C LEU A 70 -11.73 -18.61 10.38
N ASP A 71 -12.37 -19.76 10.33
CA ASP A 71 -12.10 -20.85 11.26
C ASP A 71 -10.69 -21.44 11.06
N GLN A 72 -10.20 -21.52 9.81
CA GLN A 72 -8.81 -21.86 9.53
C GLN A 72 -7.85 -20.86 10.21
N TYR A 73 -8.07 -19.56 10.02
CA TYR A 73 -7.21 -18.53 10.64
C TYR A 73 -7.27 -18.55 12.18
N ARG A 74 -8.45 -18.84 12.75
CA ARG A 74 -8.59 -19.01 14.20
C ARG A 74 -7.78 -20.21 14.69
N TRP A 75 -7.89 -21.35 14.02
CA TRP A 75 -7.15 -22.55 14.38
C TRP A 75 -5.62 -22.37 14.21
N ASP A 76 -5.19 -21.77 13.10
CA ASP A 76 -3.78 -21.42 12.82
C ASP A 76 -3.24 -20.54 13.98
N CYS A 77 -3.98 -19.51 14.38
CA CYS A 77 -3.59 -18.57 15.43
C CYS A 77 -3.64 -19.15 16.86
N SER A 78 -4.63 -19.98 17.20
CA SER A 78 -4.80 -20.46 18.58
C SER A 78 -4.04 -21.75 18.87
N GLU A 79 -3.98 -22.67 17.90
CA GLU A 79 -3.47 -24.02 18.10
C GLU A 79 -2.26 -24.33 17.22
N GLY A 80 -2.41 -24.21 15.89
CA GLY A 80 -1.46 -24.72 14.91
C GLY A 80 -0.09 -24.06 14.99
N ASP A 81 -0.04 -22.76 14.68
CA ASP A 81 1.20 -22.01 14.59
C ASP A 81 1.93 -21.87 15.94
N PRO A 82 1.25 -21.55 17.07
CA PRO A 82 1.90 -21.50 18.37
C PRO A 82 2.52 -22.85 18.74
N SER A 83 1.81 -23.97 18.56
CA SER A 83 2.31 -25.30 18.91
C SER A 83 3.53 -25.66 18.07
N TYR A 84 3.47 -25.41 16.77
CA TYR A 84 4.56 -25.70 15.84
C TYR A 84 5.83 -24.92 16.20
N ILE A 85 5.72 -23.59 16.36
CA ILE A 85 6.91 -22.76 16.56
C ILE A 85 7.51 -22.94 17.97
N LYS A 86 6.67 -23.18 19.00
CA LYS A 86 7.12 -23.48 20.37
C LYS A 86 7.86 -24.81 20.46
N ALA A 87 7.35 -25.85 19.79
CA ALA A 87 8.06 -27.13 19.70
C ALA A 87 9.40 -26.96 18.96
N THR A 88 9.42 -26.12 17.93
CA THR A 88 10.62 -25.84 17.14
C THR A 88 11.70 -25.15 17.96
N ILE A 89 11.40 -24.03 18.65
CA ILE A 89 12.40 -23.33 19.49
C ILE A 89 12.92 -24.23 20.61
N SER A 90 12.04 -25.01 21.25
CA SER A 90 12.43 -25.96 22.30
C SER A 90 13.42 -27.01 21.80
N SER A 91 13.17 -27.54 20.60
CA SER A 91 14.05 -28.52 19.97
C SER A 91 15.40 -27.93 19.51
N LEU A 92 15.43 -26.65 19.15
CA LEU A 92 16.67 -25.94 18.82
C LEU A 92 17.51 -25.67 20.08
N MET A 93 16.89 -25.20 21.17
CA MET A 93 17.58 -24.97 22.44
C MET A 93 18.26 -26.25 22.95
N GLN A 94 17.55 -27.38 22.91
CA GLN A 94 18.13 -28.68 23.28
C GLN A 94 19.33 -29.04 22.39
N ARG A 95 19.27 -28.76 21.09
CA ARG A 95 20.38 -29.03 20.15
C ARG A 95 21.60 -28.15 20.39
N PHE A 96 21.40 -26.93 20.88
CA PHE A 96 22.47 -26.02 21.25
C PHE A 96 22.93 -26.17 22.70
N ASN A 97 22.40 -27.18 23.42
CA ASN A 97 22.66 -27.38 24.85
C ASN A 97 22.34 -26.14 25.70
N GLN A 98 21.31 -25.37 25.30
CA GLN A 98 20.83 -24.21 26.01
C GLN A 98 19.74 -24.63 27.01
N SER A 99 20.04 -24.52 28.30
CA SER A 99 19.14 -24.92 29.39
C SER A 99 18.35 -23.74 29.99
N GLY A 100 18.58 -22.53 29.52
CA GLY A 100 17.97 -21.30 30.01
C GLY A 100 18.51 -20.08 29.26
N GLY A 101 18.13 -18.89 29.71
CA GLY A 101 18.40 -17.65 28.98
C GLY A 101 17.26 -17.24 28.06
N VAL A 102 17.43 -16.09 27.41
CA VAL A 102 16.46 -15.55 26.47
C VAL A 102 16.87 -15.97 25.06
N HIS A 103 15.95 -16.67 24.39
CA HIS A 103 16.13 -17.06 22.99
C HIS A 103 14.91 -16.69 22.18
N ILE A 104 15.12 -16.32 20.92
CA ILE A 104 14.06 -15.89 20.02
C ILE A 104 14.14 -16.71 18.74
N LEU A 105 13.03 -17.30 18.34
CA LEU A 105 12.85 -17.94 17.05
C LEU A 105 11.88 -17.11 16.23
N GLN A 106 12.32 -16.76 15.03
CA GLN A 106 11.51 -16.06 14.05
C GLN A 106 11.37 -16.93 12.81
N LYS A 107 10.17 -16.99 12.24
CA LYS A 107 9.89 -17.65 10.96
C LYS A 107 9.24 -16.65 10.02
N MET A 108 9.64 -16.69 8.77
CA MET A 108 9.05 -15.92 7.68
C MET A 108 8.82 -16.85 6.50
N ASP A 109 7.58 -17.07 6.12
CA ASP A 109 7.24 -17.88 4.96
C ASP A 109 6.07 -17.31 4.18
N GLY A 110 5.95 -17.72 2.93
CA GLY A 110 5.03 -17.08 2.02
C GLY A 110 5.28 -17.48 0.58
N CYS A 111 4.60 -16.79 -0.32
CA CYS A 111 4.83 -16.96 -1.75
C CYS A 111 4.69 -15.63 -2.49
N GLU A 112 5.48 -15.52 -3.54
CA GLU A 112 5.30 -14.57 -4.61
C GLU A 112 4.50 -15.25 -5.73
N TRP A 113 3.51 -14.55 -6.27
CA TRP A 113 2.64 -15.01 -7.35
C TRP A 113 2.60 -13.95 -8.45
N ASP A 114 3.01 -14.33 -9.65
CA ASP A 114 2.89 -13.52 -10.86
C ASP A 114 1.49 -13.70 -11.48
N ASP A 115 0.72 -12.62 -11.58
CA ASP A 115 -0.65 -12.66 -12.10
C ASP A 115 -0.75 -12.67 -13.64
N GLU A 116 0.36 -12.47 -14.35
CA GLU A 116 0.47 -12.58 -15.81
C GLU A 116 0.91 -13.98 -16.24
N THR A 117 2.00 -14.48 -15.66
CA THR A 117 2.59 -15.78 -16.04
C THR A 117 2.00 -16.94 -15.25
N GLY A 118 1.40 -16.66 -14.09
CA GLY A 118 0.93 -17.67 -13.15
C GLY A 118 2.05 -18.33 -12.34
N GLU A 119 3.30 -17.88 -12.49
CA GLU A 119 4.45 -18.40 -11.74
C GLU A 119 4.27 -18.17 -10.23
N VAL A 120 4.72 -19.14 -9.44
CA VAL A 120 4.69 -19.09 -7.97
C VAL A 120 6.08 -19.41 -7.43
N VAL A 121 6.61 -18.50 -6.62
CA VAL A 121 7.88 -18.67 -5.92
C VAL A 121 7.64 -18.69 -4.42
N GLY A 122 7.75 -19.86 -3.81
CA GLY A 122 7.59 -20.05 -2.37
C GLY A 122 8.89 -19.84 -1.59
N PHE A 123 8.79 -19.32 -0.37
CA PHE A 123 9.94 -19.15 0.52
C PHE A 123 9.59 -19.50 1.97
N ASN A 124 10.56 -20.03 2.72
CA ASN A 124 10.44 -20.29 4.15
C ASN A 124 11.80 -20.15 4.81
N HIS A 125 11.92 -19.16 5.69
CA HIS A 125 13.13 -18.75 6.38
C HIS A 125 12.92 -18.78 7.89
N PHE A 126 13.92 -19.27 8.60
CA PHE A 126 14.01 -19.18 10.04
C PHE A 126 15.22 -18.33 10.43
N GLY A 127 15.02 -17.52 11.46
CA GLY A 127 16.08 -16.81 12.17
C GLY A 127 16.06 -17.21 13.65
N TYR A 128 17.25 -17.26 14.24
CA TYR A 128 17.44 -17.68 15.62
C TYR A 128 18.34 -16.66 16.31
N ASP A 129 17.88 -16.12 17.44
CA ASP A 129 18.54 -15.04 18.21
C ASP A 129 18.91 -13.82 17.34
N GLY A 130 18.02 -13.46 16.41
CA GLY A 130 18.16 -12.30 15.53
C GLY A 130 19.02 -12.53 14.28
N GLU A 131 19.64 -13.70 14.13
CA GLU A 131 20.47 -14.04 12.97
C GLU A 131 19.77 -14.99 12.00
N ASP A 132 20.08 -14.90 10.70
CA ASP A 132 19.62 -15.87 9.71
C ASP A 132 20.15 -17.28 10.05
N PHE A 133 19.24 -18.26 10.05
CA PHE A 133 19.52 -19.58 10.61
C PHE A 133 19.41 -20.70 9.58
N ILE A 134 18.22 -20.94 9.02
CA ILE A 134 17.97 -22.02 8.06
C ILE A 134 16.80 -21.66 7.14
N SER A 135 16.82 -22.08 5.89
CA SER A 135 15.71 -21.88 4.95
C SER A 135 15.53 -23.08 4.03
N ILE A 136 14.36 -23.19 3.39
CA ILE A 136 14.10 -24.28 2.44
C ILE A 136 14.53 -23.88 1.02
N ASP A 137 15.15 -24.80 0.30
CA ASP A 137 15.32 -24.76 -1.15
C ASP A 137 14.30 -25.70 -1.79
N LEU A 138 13.26 -25.13 -2.40
CA LEU A 138 12.18 -25.90 -3.01
C LEU A 138 12.60 -26.63 -4.29
N ASN A 139 13.70 -26.23 -4.93
CA ASN A 139 14.20 -26.90 -6.13
C ASN A 139 14.86 -28.23 -5.78
N THR A 140 15.64 -28.25 -4.71
CA THR A 140 16.30 -29.47 -4.23
C THR A 140 15.48 -30.21 -3.18
N GLU A 141 14.40 -29.62 -2.68
CA GLU A 141 13.59 -30.11 -1.56
C GLU A 141 14.44 -30.39 -0.30
N THR A 142 15.44 -29.52 -0.07
CA THR A 142 16.33 -29.62 1.10
C THR A 142 16.43 -28.29 1.83
N TRP A 143 16.84 -28.34 3.09
CA TRP A 143 17.14 -27.15 3.87
C TRP A 143 18.55 -26.65 3.58
N ILE A 144 18.74 -25.35 3.53
CA ILE A 144 20.05 -24.70 3.38
C ILE A 144 20.33 -23.87 4.62
N THR A 145 21.58 -23.80 5.04
CA THR A 145 22.00 -22.98 6.16
C THR A 145 23.35 -22.33 5.93
N PRO A 146 23.51 -21.04 6.25
CA PRO A 146 24.81 -20.37 6.25
C PRO A 146 25.59 -20.58 7.56
N LYS A 147 24.99 -21.21 8.59
CA LYS A 147 25.58 -21.30 9.93
C LYS A 147 26.05 -22.72 10.25
N PRO A 148 27.33 -22.92 10.63
CA PRO A 148 27.82 -24.24 11.05
C PRO A 148 27.00 -24.86 12.20
N GLN A 149 26.53 -24.04 13.14
CA GLN A 149 25.69 -24.51 14.25
C GLN A 149 24.36 -25.13 13.81
N ALA A 150 23.84 -24.77 12.63
CA ALA A 150 22.57 -25.25 12.12
C ALA A 150 22.67 -26.57 11.33
N VAL A 151 23.88 -27.07 11.03
CA VAL A 151 24.09 -28.25 10.17
C VAL A 151 23.38 -29.50 10.72
N ILE A 152 23.41 -29.70 12.03
CA ILE A 152 22.71 -30.83 12.68
C ILE A 152 21.19 -30.68 12.50
N THR A 153 20.66 -29.45 12.59
CA THR A 153 19.25 -29.18 12.36
C THR A 153 18.86 -29.45 10.92
N LYS A 154 19.64 -28.95 9.96
CA LYS A 154 19.48 -29.25 8.53
C LYS A 154 19.37 -30.75 8.27
N LEU A 155 20.34 -31.54 8.72
CA LEU A 155 20.36 -32.99 8.47
C LEU A 155 19.11 -33.70 9.02
N LYS A 156 18.63 -33.30 10.21
CA LYS A 156 17.40 -33.84 10.79
C LYS A 156 16.17 -33.44 9.97
N TRP A 157 16.07 -32.15 9.62
CA TRP A 157 14.92 -31.62 8.91
C TRP A 157 14.84 -32.16 7.46
N ASP A 158 15.97 -32.42 6.82
CA ASP A 158 16.05 -33.11 5.51
C ASP A 158 15.58 -34.57 5.60
N ALA A 159 15.89 -35.25 6.71
CA ALA A 159 15.46 -36.62 6.93
C ALA A 159 13.95 -36.72 7.23
N GLU A 160 13.34 -35.65 7.76
CA GLU A 160 11.90 -35.52 8.03
C GLU A 160 11.11 -35.19 6.74
N LYS A 161 10.97 -36.18 5.84
CA LYS A 161 10.28 -36.01 4.54
C LYS A 161 8.90 -35.38 4.64
N TYR A 162 8.17 -35.61 5.73
CA TYR A 162 6.85 -35.00 5.95
C TYR A 162 6.95 -33.47 6.07
N ARG A 163 7.92 -32.93 6.82
CA ARG A 163 8.11 -31.48 6.99
C ARG A 163 8.35 -30.78 5.65
N VAL A 164 9.20 -31.38 4.81
CA VAL A 164 9.51 -30.83 3.48
C VAL A 164 8.26 -30.83 2.59
N LYS A 165 7.52 -31.94 2.56
CA LYS A 165 6.29 -32.06 1.77
C LYS A 165 5.20 -31.08 2.24
N GLU A 166 5.02 -30.96 3.54
CA GLU A 166 4.07 -30.02 4.14
C GLU A 166 4.47 -28.58 3.80
N SER A 167 5.74 -28.20 4.02
CA SER A 167 6.24 -26.87 3.66
C SER A 167 5.99 -26.58 2.17
N LYS A 168 6.35 -27.51 1.28
CA LYS A 168 6.11 -27.36 -0.16
C LYS A 168 4.63 -27.18 -0.47
N TYR A 169 3.75 -27.98 0.12
CA TYR A 169 2.31 -27.88 -0.09
C TYR A 169 1.75 -26.51 0.31
N TYR A 170 2.14 -25.99 1.47
CA TYR A 170 1.72 -24.65 1.89
C TYR A 170 2.24 -23.57 0.93
N LEU A 171 3.52 -23.64 0.57
CA LEU A 171 4.22 -22.63 -0.22
C LEU A 171 3.78 -22.59 -1.69
N THR A 172 3.38 -23.73 -2.26
CA THR A 172 3.04 -23.83 -3.70
C THR A 172 1.55 -24.02 -3.98
N VAL A 173 0.73 -24.30 -2.96
CA VAL A 173 -0.72 -24.54 -3.12
C VAL A 173 -1.52 -23.60 -2.23
N ILE A 174 -1.39 -23.72 -0.91
CA ILE A 174 -2.26 -22.99 0.02
C ILE A 174 -2.04 -21.48 -0.03
N PHE A 175 -0.80 -21.01 0.09
CA PHE A 175 -0.51 -19.57 0.09
C PHE A 175 -0.87 -18.90 -1.24
N PRO A 176 -0.57 -19.48 -2.43
CA PRO A 176 -1.05 -18.93 -3.69
C PRO A 176 -2.57 -18.85 -3.80
N GLU A 177 -3.30 -19.88 -3.36
CA GLU A 177 -4.77 -19.87 -3.35
C GLU A 177 -5.32 -18.78 -2.43
N ARG A 178 -4.74 -18.64 -1.22
CA ARG A 178 -5.08 -17.57 -0.28
C ARG A 178 -4.83 -16.19 -0.90
N LEU A 179 -3.65 -15.98 -1.50
CA LEU A 179 -3.28 -14.71 -2.13
C LEU A 179 -4.20 -14.35 -3.31
N LYS A 180 -4.48 -15.30 -4.21
CA LYS A 180 -5.44 -15.11 -5.32
C LYS A 180 -6.82 -14.70 -4.83
N LYS A 181 -7.30 -15.35 -3.77
CA LYS A 181 -8.58 -15.02 -3.12
C LYS A 181 -8.57 -13.60 -2.53
N TYR A 182 -7.50 -13.21 -1.85
CA TYR A 182 -7.36 -11.86 -1.26
C TYR A 182 -7.36 -10.78 -2.33
N VAL A 183 -6.63 -11.01 -3.42
CA VAL A 183 -6.57 -10.09 -4.55
C VAL A 183 -7.94 -9.96 -5.21
N ALA A 184 -8.66 -11.07 -5.42
CA ALA A 184 -10.00 -11.05 -5.99
C ALA A 184 -11.02 -10.31 -5.11
N TYR A 185 -11.00 -10.56 -3.79
CA TYR A 185 -11.89 -9.88 -2.85
C TYR A 185 -11.53 -8.41 -2.65
N GLY A 186 -10.25 -8.08 -2.48
CA GLY A 186 -9.77 -6.71 -2.35
C GLY A 186 -10.14 -5.88 -3.57
N ARG A 187 -9.87 -6.40 -4.78
CA ARG A 187 -10.33 -5.78 -6.04
C ARG A 187 -11.85 -5.59 -6.02
N SER A 188 -12.63 -6.65 -5.85
CA SER A 188 -14.11 -6.56 -5.92
C SER A 188 -14.70 -5.62 -4.88
N PHE A 189 -14.20 -5.64 -3.64
CA PHE A 189 -14.67 -4.76 -2.57
C PHE A 189 -14.33 -3.30 -2.82
N LEU A 190 -13.15 -3.02 -3.38
CA LEU A 190 -12.73 -1.65 -3.69
C LEU A 190 -13.43 -1.12 -4.94
N PHE A 191 -13.66 -1.98 -5.95
CA PHE A 191 -14.40 -1.63 -7.16
C PHE A 191 -15.91 -1.49 -6.95
N ILE A 192 -16.52 -2.27 -6.05
CA ILE A 192 -17.99 -2.35 -5.91
C ILE A 192 -18.49 -1.78 -4.57
N GLY A 193 -17.71 -1.90 -3.50
CA GLY A 193 -18.18 -1.76 -2.12
C GLY A 193 -17.82 -0.47 -1.39
N LEU A 194 -16.66 0.14 -1.66
CA LEU A 194 -16.21 1.37 -0.99
C LEU A 194 -16.40 2.65 -1.83
N SER A 195 -16.40 2.54 -3.16
CA SER A 195 -16.85 3.60 -4.05
C SER A 195 -17.34 2.97 -5.35
N PRO A 196 -18.61 3.12 -5.76
CA PRO A 196 -19.03 2.78 -7.12
C PRO A 196 -18.41 3.70 -8.19
N GLU A 197 -17.66 4.73 -7.78
CA GLU A 197 -16.82 5.50 -8.68
C GLU A 197 -15.48 4.76 -8.85
N LEU A 198 -15.18 4.41 -10.09
CA LEU A 198 -13.85 4.00 -10.56
C LEU A 198 -12.72 4.79 -9.87
N PRO A 199 -11.47 4.29 -9.85
CA PRO A 199 -10.31 5.12 -9.54
C PRO A 199 -10.44 6.51 -10.16
N SER A 200 -10.38 7.54 -9.33
CA SER A 200 -10.66 8.89 -9.80
C SER A 200 -9.44 9.43 -10.51
N VAL A 201 -9.60 9.76 -11.79
CA VAL A 201 -8.58 10.46 -12.57
C VAL A 201 -9.04 11.91 -12.74
N SER A 202 -8.24 12.83 -12.22
CA SER A 202 -8.53 14.27 -12.19
C SER A 202 -7.39 15.05 -12.81
N LEU A 203 -7.71 16.10 -13.56
CA LEU A 203 -6.72 17.08 -14.01
C LEU A 203 -6.69 18.25 -13.01
N LEU A 204 -5.51 18.55 -12.48
CA LEU A 204 -5.30 19.58 -11.47
C LEU A 204 -4.31 20.61 -11.99
N GLN A 205 -4.57 21.89 -11.73
CA GLN A 205 -3.61 22.95 -12.04
C GLN A 205 -3.61 24.01 -10.94
N LYS A 206 -2.41 24.31 -10.40
CA LYS A 206 -2.24 25.26 -9.28
C LYS A 206 -2.38 26.71 -9.72
N THR A 207 -1.72 27.07 -10.82
CA THR A 207 -1.74 28.40 -11.43
C THR A 207 -1.75 28.26 -12.97
N PRO A 208 -2.16 29.27 -13.74
CA PRO A 208 -2.12 29.21 -15.21
C PRO A 208 -0.73 28.92 -15.81
N SER A 209 0.34 29.21 -15.07
CA SER A 209 1.73 28.94 -15.46
C SER A 209 2.28 27.61 -14.91
N SER A 210 1.52 26.90 -14.09
CA SER A 210 1.93 25.60 -13.55
C SER A 210 1.64 24.50 -14.57
N PRO A 211 2.45 23.42 -14.58
CA PRO A 211 2.10 22.18 -15.27
C PRO A 211 0.70 21.68 -14.87
N VAL A 212 0.05 20.98 -15.79
CA VAL A 212 -1.22 20.29 -15.51
C VAL A 212 -0.88 18.92 -14.98
N SER A 213 -1.28 18.67 -13.74
CA SER A 213 -1.09 17.38 -13.07
C SER A 213 -2.28 16.47 -13.36
N CYS A 214 -2.03 15.32 -13.98
CA CYS A 214 -3.00 14.25 -13.98
C CYS A 214 -2.82 13.44 -12.69
N LEU A 215 -3.85 13.37 -11.86
CA LEU A 215 -3.84 12.64 -10.59
C LEU A 215 -4.80 11.46 -10.67
N ALA A 216 -4.29 10.25 -10.47
CA ALA A 216 -5.08 9.06 -10.21
C ALA A 216 -5.09 8.76 -8.70
N THR A 217 -6.25 8.48 -8.11
CA THR A 217 -6.38 8.14 -6.68
C THR A 217 -7.50 7.13 -6.42
N GLY A 218 -7.42 6.43 -5.30
CA GLY A 218 -8.44 5.45 -4.89
C GLY A 218 -8.31 4.10 -5.58
N PHE A 219 -7.13 3.77 -6.13
CA PHE A 219 -6.89 2.49 -6.79
C PHE A 219 -6.18 1.47 -5.89
N TYR A 220 -6.44 0.19 -6.15
CA TYR A 220 -5.77 -0.94 -5.53
C TYR A 220 -5.81 -2.15 -6.49
N PRO A 221 -4.73 -2.94 -6.62
CA PRO A 221 -3.46 -2.84 -5.90
C PRO A 221 -2.64 -1.60 -6.32
N HIS A 222 -1.48 -1.36 -5.70
CA HIS A 222 -0.60 -0.24 -6.03
C HIS A 222 -0.03 -0.26 -7.45
N ARG A 223 -0.28 -1.33 -8.21
CA ARG A 223 0.23 -1.52 -9.58
C ARG A 223 -0.71 -0.90 -10.59
N ALA A 224 -0.31 0.24 -11.10
CA ALA A 224 -0.98 0.90 -12.20
C ALA A 224 0.04 1.70 -13.02
N SER A 225 -0.33 2.03 -14.25
CA SER A 225 0.35 3.01 -15.08
C SER A 225 -0.49 4.28 -15.16
N LEU A 226 0.19 5.42 -15.25
CA LEU A 226 -0.40 6.71 -15.55
C LEU A 226 0.51 7.41 -16.56
N ALA A 227 -0.03 7.81 -17.69
CA ALA A 227 0.75 8.40 -18.77
C ALA A 227 -0.05 9.47 -19.52
N TRP A 228 0.67 10.46 -20.05
CA TRP A 228 0.12 11.39 -21.02
C TRP A 228 0.34 10.85 -22.43
N ARG A 229 -0.66 11.00 -23.30
CA ARG A 229 -0.53 10.75 -24.73
C ARG A 229 -0.88 11.99 -25.51
N LYS A 230 -0.30 12.10 -26.70
CA LYS A 230 -0.67 13.05 -27.73
C LYS A 230 -1.02 12.30 -29.00
N ASP A 231 -2.21 12.53 -29.53
CA ASP A 231 -2.72 11.85 -30.73
C ASP A 231 -2.62 10.30 -30.66
N GLY A 232 -2.68 9.74 -29.44
CA GLY A 232 -2.58 8.31 -29.17
C GLY A 232 -1.17 7.77 -28.90
N GLU A 233 -0.12 8.59 -29.04
CA GLU A 233 1.26 8.20 -28.72
C GLU A 233 1.66 8.67 -27.32
N GLU A 234 2.29 7.80 -26.53
CA GLU A 234 2.76 8.11 -25.18
C GLU A 234 3.90 9.13 -25.19
N LEU A 235 3.82 10.11 -24.30
CA LEU A 235 4.83 11.14 -24.10
C LEU A 235 5.81 10.71 -23.01
N HIS A 236 7.10 10.77 -23.34
CA HIS A 236 8.19 10.54 -22.39
C HIS A 236 9.02 11.81 -22.11
N GLU A 237 8.93 12.80 -22.99
CA GLU A 237 9.54 14.13 -22.84
C GLU A 237 8.47 15.12 -22.35
N GLU A 238 8.87 16.16 -21.61
CA GLU A 238 7.97 17.21 -21.07
C GLU A 238 6.94 16.74 -20.02
N VAL A 239 7.08 15.50 -19.55
CA VAL A 239 6.31 14.91 -18.46
C VAL A 239 7.20 14.63 -17.24
N ASP A 240 6.65 14.83 -16.04
CA ASP A 240 7.30 14.48 -14.77
C ASP A 240 6.43 13.49 -13.99
N HIS A 241 6.99 12.32 -13.68
CA HIS A 241 6.28 11.25 -12.98
C HIS A 241 6.46 11.38 -11.48
N GLY A 242 5.35 11.53 -10.76
CA GLY A 242 5.33 11.46 -9.30
C GLY A 242 5.49 10.02 -8.79
N GLU A 243 5.77 9.90 -7.50
CA GLU A 243 5.80 8.61 -6.81
C GLU A 243 4.38 8.07 -6.55
N ILE A 244 4.27 6.76 -6.35
CA ILE A 244 3.04 6.12 -5.87
C ILE A 244 2.98 6.28 -4.35
N LEU A 245 1.93 6.93 -3.85
CA LEU A 245 1.73 7.20 -2.43
C LEU A 245 0.56 6.39 -1.89
N SER A 246 0.68 5.90 -0.65
CA SER A 246 -0.41 5.22 0.06
C SER A 246 -1.40 6.21 0.68
N ASN A 247 -2.69 5.92 0.56
CA ASN A 247 -3.78 6.63 1.23
C ASN A 247 -4.11 6.01 2.60
N HIS A 248 -4.82 6.77 3.44
CA HIS A 248 -5.17 6.32 4.80
C HIS A 248 -6.23 5.21 4.81
N ASP A 249 -6.97 5.05 3.71
CA ASP A 249 -8.00 4.03 3.50
C ASP A 249 -7.46 2.73 2.87
N GLY A 250 -6.13 2.61 2.70
CA GLY A 250 -5.48 1.44 2.11
C GLY A 250 -5.42 1.45 0.58
N THR A 251 -5.88 2.52 -0.08
CA THR A 251 -5.71 2.72 -1.53
C THR A 251 -4.42 3.46 -1.87
N PHE A 252 -4.14 3.65 -3.16
CA PHE A 252 -2.97 4.36 -3.63
C PHE A 252 -3.35 5.58 -4.49
N GLN A 253 -2.41 6.50 -4.63
CA GLN A 253 -2.48 7.63 -5.53
C GLN A 253 -1.15 7.83 -6.27
N MET A 254 -1.21 8.37 -7.49
CA MET A 254 -0.03 8.76 -8.27
C MET A 254 -0.39 9.91 -9.21
N SER A 255 0.62 10.67 -9.65
CA SER A 255 0.41 11.77 -10.58
C SER A 255 1.48 11.85 -11.66
N VAL A 256 1.10 12.40 -12.83
CA VAL A 256 2.05 12.76 -13.89
C VAL A 256 1.75 14.18 -14.36
N ASP A 257 2.76 15.04 -14.29
CA ASP A 257 2.66 16.45 -14.60
C ASP A 257 3.07 16.69 -16.07
N LEU A 258 2.23 17.38 -16.84
CA LEU A 258 2.50 17.78 -18.22
C LEU A 258 2.78 19.28 -18.30
N ASN A 259 3.92 19.64 -18.89
CA ASN A 259 4.25 21.04 -19.14
C ASN A 259 3.65 21.51 -20.48
N LEU A 260 2.80 22.54 -20.42
CA LEU A 260 2.13 23.11 -21.60
C LEU A 260 2.64 24.51 -21.96
N SER A 261 3.78 24.95 -21.41
CA SER A 261 4.28 26.32 -21.59
C SER A 261 4.50 26.73 -23.05
N SER A 262 4.72 25.77 -23.94
CA SER A 262 4.94 25.94 -25.39
C SER A 262 3.70 25.61 -26.25
N VAL A 263 2.60 25.16 -25.64
CA VAL A 263 1.43 24.60 -26.34
C VAL A 263 0.27 25.58 -26.26
N THR A 264 -0.37 25.86 -27.41
CA THR A 264 -1.54 26.74 -27.42
C THR A 264 -2.79 25.99 -26.92
N PRO A 265 -3.76 26.67 -26.27
CA PRO A 265 -4.97 26.04 -25.75
C PRO A 265 -5.77 25.24 -26.80
N GLU A 266 -5.71 25.64 -28.07
CA GLU A 266 -6.41 24.94 -29.16
C GLU A 266 -5.89 23.51 -29.38
N ASP A 267 -4.61 23.28 -29.12
CA ASP A 267 -3.96 21.97 -29.27
C ASP A 267 -4.17 21.05 -28.05
N TRP A 268 -4.75 21.54 -26.94
CA TRP A 268 -4.92 20.76 -25.71
C TRP A 268 -5.77 19.50 -25.91
N THR A 269 -6.78 19.56 -26.77
CA THR A 269 -7.68 18.44 -27.05
C THR A 269 -7.00 17.21 -27.68
N ARG A 270 -5.77 17.38 -28.17
CA ARG A 270 -4.93 16.31 -28.70
C ARG A 270 -4.25 15.49 -27.61
N TYR A 271 -4.28 15.97 -26.36
CA TYR A 271 -3.67 15.33 -25.22
C TYR A 271 -4.73 14.60 -24.38
N ASP A 272 -4.40 13.39 -23.95
CA ASP A 272 -5.17 12.66 -22.95
C ASP A 272 -4.26 12.02 -21.91
N CYS A 273 -4.78 11.95 -20.68
CA CYS A 273 -4.15 11.20 -19.61
C CYS A 273 -4.81 9.83 -19.53
N VAL A 274 -4.00 8.78 -19.52
CA VAL A 274 -4.46 7.39 -19.48
C VAL A 274 -4.00 6.75 -18.18
N PHE A 275 -4.95 6.20 -17.44
CA PHE A 275 -4.70 5.39 -16.27
C PHE A 275 -5.07 3.94 -16.56
N GLN A 276 -4.16 3.02 -16.28
CA GLN A 276 -4.38 1.57 -16.44
C GLN A 276 -4.06 0.86 -15.13
N LEU A 277 -5.04 0.15 -14.58
CA LEU A 277 -4.84 -0.63 -13.36
C LEU A 277 -4.49 -2.07 -13.71
N SER A 278 -3.46 -2.61 -13.05
CA SER A 278 -3.02 -3.99 -13.28
C SER A 278 -4.15 -4.99 -13.03
N GLY A 279 -4.42 -5.83 -14.03
CA GLY A 279 -5.48 -6.83 -14.00
C GLY A 279 -6.88 -6.32 -14.37
N VAL A 280 -7.02 -5.06 -14.79
CA VAL A 280 -8.26 -4.49 -15.33
C VAL A 280 -8.06 -4.19 -16.81
N LYS A 281 -9.00 -4.64 -17.65
CA LYS A 281 -8.90 -4.48 -19.12
C LYS A 281 -9.32 -3.10 -19.61
N GLU A 282 -9.98 -2.33 -18.77
CA GLU A 282 -10.58 -1.05 -19.11
C GLU A 282 -9.65 0.08 -18.66
N ASP A 283 -9.21 0.90 -19.62
CA ASP A 283 -8.42 2.09 -19.35
C ASP A 283 -9.32 3.27 -18.99
N ILE A 284 -8.87 4.11 -18.05
CA ILE A 284 -9.54 5.39 -17.75
C ILE A 284 -8.83 6.49 -18.51
N ILE A 285 -9.51 7.04 -19.52
CA ILE A 285 -8.97 8.10 -20.39
C ILE A 285 -9.60 9.45 -20.03
N THR A 286 -8.75 10.41 -19.67
CA THR A 286 -9.13 11.78 -19.30
C THR A 286 -8.53 12.76 -20.29
N LYS A 287 -9.36 13.28 -21.20
CA LYS A 287 -8.94 14.31 -22.16
C LYS A 287 -8.60 15.62 -21.47
N LEU A 288 -7.57 16.29 -21.97
CA LEU A 288 -7.18 17.63 -21.52
C LEU A 288 -8.12 18.67 -22.14
N GLU A 289 -9.04 19.17 -21.31
CA GLU A 289 -9.99 20.22 -21.65
C GLU A 289 -10.06 21.21 -20.49
N GLU A 290 -10.16 22.50 -20.79
CA GLU A 290 -10.05 23.57 -19.77
C GLU A 290 -11.11 23.43 -18.66
N ASP A 291 -12.33 23.04 -19.00
CA ASP A 291 -13.44 22.83 -18.07
C ASP A 291 -13.29 21.59 -17.18
N ARG A 292 -12.41 20.65 -17.56
CA ARG A 292 -12.06 19.46 -16.77
C ARG A 292 -10.92 19.71 -15.78
N ILE A 293 -10.17 20.80 -15.95
CA ILE A 293 -9.07 21.16 -15.05
C ILE A 293 -9.62 21.79 -13.77
N ARG A 294 -9.36 21.13 -12.63
CA ARG A 294 -9.70 21.65 -11.32
C ARG A 294 -8.60 22.60 -10.85
N THR A 295 -8.97 23.85 -10.57
CA THR A 295 -8.05 24.88 -10.08
C THR A 295 -8.56 25.48 -8.77
N ASN A 296 -7.65 26.00 -7.95
CA ASN A 296 -7.97 26.71 -6.71
C ASN A 296 -7.66 28.23 -6.79
N TRP A 297 -7.09 28.71 -7.89
CA TRP A 297 -6.60 30.09 -8.06
C TRP A 297 -7.71 31.16 -8.18
N GLY A 298 -8.98 30.76 -8.40
CA GLY A 298 -10.09 31.70 -8.68
C GLY A 298 -10.96 32.20 -7.51
N LYS A 299 -10.85 31.64 -6.28
CA LYS A 299 -11.73 32.05 -5.15
C LYS A 299 -11.13 33.09 -4.21
N SER A 300 -9.82 33.32 -4.27
CA SER A 300 -9.12 34.21 -3.33
C SER A 300 -9.03 35.67 -3.82
N GLU A 301 -8.74 35.87 -5.11
CA GLU A 301 -8.46 37.21 -5.64
C GLU A 301 -9.71 38.11 -5.71
N ILE A 302 -10.88 37.56 -6.05
CA ILE A 302 -12.14 38.32 -6.12
C ILE A 302 -12.52 38.85 -4.73
N ARG A 303 -12.29 38.07 -3.67
CA ARG A 303 -12.61 38.46 -2.30
C ARG A 303 -11.69 39.59 -1.82
N GLY A 304 -10.41 39.57 -2.19
CA GLY A 304 -9.46 40.66 -1.90
C GLY A 304 -9.85 41.97 -2.59
N MET A 305 -10.20 41.91 -3.88
CA MET A 305 -10.59 43.08 -4.67
C MET A 305 -11.89 43.72 -4.18
N VAL A 306 -12.89 42.93 -3.81
CA VAL A 306 -14.16 43.43 -3.24
C VAL A 306 -13.93 44.13 -1.90
N VAL A 307 -13.08 43.55 -1.02
CA VAL A 307 -12.75 44.18 0.27
C VAL A 307 -12.00 45.50 0.07
N LEU A 308 -11.03 45.55 -0.85
CA LEU A 308 -10.31 46.79 -1.16
C LEU A 308 -11.23 47.88 -1.71
N ALA A 309 -12.15 47.53 -2.61
CA ALA A 309 -13.13 48.46 -3.16
C ALA A 309 -14.06 49.02 -2.06
N LEU A 310 -14.54 48.17 -1.14
CA LEU A 310 -15.37 48.60 -0.02
C LEU A 310 -14.62 49.54 0.95
N ILE A 311 -13.33 49.29 1.21
CA ILE A 311 -12.48 50.18 2.02
C ILE A 311 -12.30 51.54 1.33
N LEU A 312 -12.05 51.56 0.03
CA LEU A 312 -11.89 52.81 -0.73
C LEU A 312 -13.20 53.63 -0.76
N ILE A 313 -14.35 52.99 -0.94
CA ILE A 313 -15.66 53.65 -0.93
C ILE A 313 -15.95 54.24 0.46
N SER A 314 -15.68 53.49 1.53
CA SER A 314 -15.91 53.97 2.90
C SER A 314 -14.95 55.09 3.29
N ALA A 315 -13.67 55.02 2.87
CA ALA A 315 -12.71 56.11 3.05
C ALA A 315 -13.09 57.39 2.27
N ALA A 316 -13.59 57.24 1.04
CA ALA A 316 -14.08 58.36 0.25
C ALA A 316 -15.34 58.99 0.89
N GLY A 317 -16.29 58.17 1.32
CA GLY A 317 -17.49 58.61 2.04
C GLY A 317 -17.16 59.35 3.34
N PHE A 318 -16.19 58.85 4.11
CA PHE A 318 -15.72 59.49 5.34
C PHE A 318 -15.06 60.85 5.07
N ASN A 319 -14.24 60.96 4.01
CA ASN A 319 -13.63 62.22 3.61
C ASN A 319 -14.67 63.26 3.15
N ILE A 320 -15.69 62.84 2.40
CA ILE A 320 -16.81 63.71 1.99
C ILE A 320 -17.61 64.17 3.21
N TYR A 321 -17.90 63.27 4.15
CA TYR A 321 -18.58 63.61 5.40
C TYR A 321 -17.79 64.64 6.21
N LYS A 322 -16.47 64.45 6.34
CA LYS A 322 -15.60 65.38 7.07
C LYS A 322 -15.56 66.77 6.39
N ARG A 323 -15.49 66.83 5.06
CA ARG A 323 -15.56 68.11 4.31
C ARG A 323 -16.88 68.83 4.54
N LYS A 324 -18.01 68.14 4.40
CA LYS A 324 -19.34 68.74 4.68
C LYS A 324 -19.48 69.28 6.10
N LYS A 325 -18.84 68.63 7.08
CA LYS A 325 -18.87 69.08 8.49
C LYS A 325 -18.00 70.31 8.74
N VAL A 326 -16.91 70.48 7.98
CA VAL A 326 -16.08 71.70 7.99
C VAL A 326 -16.81 72.86 7.31
N ASP A 327 -17.43 72.61 6.15
CA ASP A 327 -18.21 73.63 5.42
C ASP A 327 -19.45 74.09 6.22
N ALA A 328 -20.10 73.19 6.95
CA ALA A 328 -21.22 73.52 7.85
C ALA A 328 -20.79 74.22 9.15
N GLY A 329 -19.51 74.09 9.53
CA GLY A 329 -18.94 74.79 10.69
C GLY A 329 -18.56 76.24 10.40
N ASP A 330 -18.19 76.56 9.16
CA ASP A 330 -17.77 77.90 8.75
C ASP A 330 -18.97 78.82 8.41
N SER A 331 -20.16 78.26 8.16
CA SER A 331 -21.40 79.01 7.97
C SER A 331 -22.07 79.50 9.28
N ASN A 332 -21.47 79.24 10.46
CA ASN A 332 -21.99 79.69 11.76
C ASN A 332 -21.10 80.72 12.47
N VAL A 333 -20.14 81.33 11.75
CA VAL A 333 -19.38 82.49 12.24
C VAL A 333 -19.35 83.57 11.15
N ARG A 334 -20.49 84.27 10.97
CA ARG A 334 -20.50 85.67 10.55
C ARG A 334 -21.79 86.37 10.93
#